data_AF-A0A6A4QXX9-F1
#
_entry.id   AF-A0A6A4QXX9-F1
#
_cell.length_a   1.000
_cell.length_b   1.000
_cell.length_c   1.000
_cell.angle_alpha   90.00
_cell.angle_beta   90.00
_cell.angle_gamma   90.00
#
_symmetry.space_group_name_H-M   'P 1'
#
loop_
_entity.id
_entity.type
_entity.pdbx_description
1 polymer ?
#
loop_
_entity_poly.entity_id
_entity_poly.type
_entity_poly.pdbx_seq_one_letter_code
_entity_poly.pdbx_strand_id
1 'polypeptide(L)' 'MVFIMKLPLFFLDLIHFIIFITVQLLTQAIQLSPNNAVLYADRAQANIKLNNFTEAVADANKAIDLNPSTSKAYFRKG' A
#
# COMPACT_ATOMS: atom_id res chain seq x y z
N MET A 1 -23.69 -28.80 5.66
CA MET A 1 -23.28 -27.95 6.79
C MET A 1 -21.93 -27.33 6.45
N VAL A 2 -21.93 -26.12 5.90
CA VAL A 2 -20.69 -25.43 5.49
C VAL A 2 -20.11 -24.78 6.74
N PHE A 3 -19.01 -25.32 7.24
CA PHE A 3 -18.19 -24.70 8.28
C PHE A 3 -17.51 -23.47 7.68
N ILE A 4 -18.18 -22.32 7.75
CA ILE A 4 -17.53 -21.03 7.52
C ILE A 4 -16.68 -20.76 8.76
N MET A 5 -15.38 -20.99 8.61
CA MET A 5 -14.34 -20.62 9.56
C MET A 5 -14.40 -19.10 9.79
N LYS A 6 -15.13 -18.66 10.83
CA LYS A 6 -15.12 -17.27 11.26
C LYS A 6 -13.72 -16.97 11.80
N LEU A 7 -12.86 -16.38 10.98
CA LEU A 7 -11.63 -15.78 11.48
C LEU A 7 -12.00 -14.81 12.60
N PRO A 8 -11.33 -14.85 13.76
CA PRO A 8 -11.64 -13.95 14.87
C PRO A 8 -11.40 -12.50 14.42
N LEU A 9 -12.41 -11.64 14.62
CA LEU A 9 -12.37 -10.21 14.23
C LEU A 9 -11.12 -9.48 14.72
N PHE A 10 -10.59 -9.86 15.89
CA PHE A 10 -9.35 -9.32 16.44
C PHE A 10 -8.13 -9.44 15.51
N PHE A 11 -8.07 -10.50 14.70
CA PHE A 11 -6.97 -10.70 13.76
C PHE A 11 -7.03 -9.72 12.58
N LEU A 12 -8.23 -9.34 12.15
CA LEU A 12 -8.44 -8.33 11.12
C LEU A 12 -8.06 -6.93 11.62
N ASP A 13 -8.42 -6.60 12.87
CA ASP A 13 -8.07 -5.32 13.48
C ASP A 13 -6.55 -5.16 13.64
N LEU A 14 -5.86 -6.24 14.05
CA LEU A 14 -4.41 -6.28 14.14
C LEU A 14 -3.75 -6.10 12.77
N ILE A 15 -4.23 -6.79 11.73
CA ILE A 15 -3.70 -6.61 10.36
C ILE A 15 -3.91 -5.17 9.90
N HIS A 16 -5.09 -4.59 10.13
CA HIS A 16 -5.40 -3.22 9.75
C HIS A 16 -4.44 -2.22 10.44
N PHE A 17 -4.17 -2.42 11.73
CA PHE A 17 -3.22 -1.62 12.49
C PHE A 17 -1.78 -1.73 11.95
N ILE A 18 -1.33 -2.92 11.58
CA ILE A 18 0.00 -3.12 10.97
C ILE A 18 0.10 -2.38 9.64
N ILE A 19 -0.93 -2.47 8.79
CA ILE A 19 -0.93 -1.79 7.50
C ILE A 19 -0.93 -0.26 7.70
N PHE A 20 -1.68 0.24 8.68
CA PHE A 20 -1.66 1.66 9.03
C PHE A 20 -0.26 2.13 9.43
N ILE A 21 0.43 1.41 10.32
CA ILE A 21 1.83 1.70 10.69
C ILE A 21 2.73 1.64 9.45
N THR A 22 2.51 0.68 8.55
CA THR A 22 3.29 0.55 7.31
C THR A 22 3.20 1.81 6.45
N VAL A 23 2.01 2.40 6.31
CA VAL A 23 1.82 3.67 5.58
C VAL A 23 2.59 4.82 6.24
N GLN A 24 2.60 4.88 7.57
CA GLN A 24 3.33 5.92 8.32
C GLN A 24 4.85 5.80 8.11
N LEU A 25 5.40 4.58 8.23
CA LEU A 25 6.82 4.32 8.02
C LEU A 25 7.26 4.63 6.59
N LEU A 26 6.45 4.24 5.59
CA LEU A 26 6.72 4.56 4.19
C LEU A 26 6.67 6.06 3.92
N THR A 27 5.77 6.79 4.60
CA THR A 27 5.71 8.25 4.49
C THR A 27 6.99 8.91 5.02
N GLN A 28 7.52 8.44 6.15
CA GLN A 28 8.81 8.91 6.66
C GLN A 28 9.97 8.52 5.71
N ALA A 29 9.97 7.30 5.18
CA ALA A 29 10.99 6.86 4.22
C ALA A 29 10.97 7.70 2.94
N ILE A 30 9.79 8.09 2.45
CA ILE A 30 9.63 8.98 1.29
C ILE A 30 10.19 10.38 1.59
N GLN A 31 10.02 10.90 2.80
CA GLN A 31 10.61 12.19 3.18
C GLN A 31 12.15 12.13 3.14
N LEU A 32 12.74 10.99 3.51
CA LEU A 32 14.20 10.77 3.46
C LEU A 32 14.71 10.49 2.03
N SER A 33 13.87 9.93 1.16
CA SER A 33 14.25 9.51 -0.19
C SER A 33 13.09 9.72 -1.19
N PRO A 34 12.78 10.98 -1.54
CA PRO A 34 11.60 11.33 -2.33
C PRO A 34 11.68 10.91 -3.81
N ASN A 35 12.85 10.45 -4.26
CA ASN A 35 13.06 10.00 -5.64
C ASN A 35 13.04 8.47 -5.76
N ASN A 36 12.72 7.74 -4.68
CA ASN A 36 12.67 6.29 -4.71
C ASN A 36 11.28 5.79 -5.13
N ALA A 37 11.15 5.40 -6.39
CA ALA A 37 9.90 4.87 -6.96
C ALA A 37 9.34 3.65 -6.20
N VAL A 38 10.20 2.82 -5.61
CA VAL A 38 9.77 1.62 -4.87
C VAL A 38 8.96 2.00 -3.63
N LEU A 39 9.36 3.06 -2.92
CA LEU A 39 8.65 3.51 -1.72
C LEU A 39 7.23 3.95 -2.02
N TYR A 40 7.04 4.70 -3.11
CA TYR A 40 5.71 5.08 -3.57
C TYR A 40 4.89 3.87 -4.01
N ALA A 41 5.49 2.95 -4.77
CA ALA A 41 4.80 1.73 -5.16
C ALA A 41 4.33 0.97 -3.90
N ASP A 42 5.20 0.78 -2.90
CA ASP A 42 4.87 0.01 -1.70
C ASP A 42 3.84 0.72 -0.82
N ARG A 43 3.85 2.07 -0.80
CA ARG A 43 2.81 2.84 -0.12
C ARG A 43 1.46 2.71 -0.84
N ALA A 44 1.45 2.65 -2.17
CA ALA A 44 0.26 2.34 -2.94
C ALA A 44 -0.33 0.98 -2.55
N GLN A 45 0.51 -0.05 -2.39
CA GLN A 45 0.04 -1.37 -1.97
C GLN A 45 -0.59 -1.37 -0.58
N ALA A 46 0.02 -0.65 0.36
CA ALA A 46 -0.50 -0.53 1.72
C ALA A 46 -1.84 0.21 1.71
N ASN A 47 -1.96 1.29 0.94
CA ASN A 47 -3.20 2.03 0.76
C ASN A 47 -4.31 1.18 0.11
N ILE A 48 -4.00 0.33 -0.89
CA ILE A 48 -4.97 -0.64 -1.43
C ILE A 48 -5.51 -1.56 -0.33
N LYS A 49 -4.63 -2.07 0.54
CA LYS A 49 -5.05 -2.95 1.65
C LYS A 49 -5.89 -2.23 2.72
N LEU A 50 -5.81 -0.90 2.79
CA LEU A 50 -6.66 -0.05 3.64
C LEU A 50 -7.94 0.42 2.92
N ASN A 51 -8.13 0.08 1.65
CA ASN A 51 -9.17 0.60 0.75
C ASN A 51 -9.06 2.12 0.46
N ASN A 52 -7.87 2.71 0.63
CA ASN A 52 -7.56 4.10 0.30
C ASN A 52 -7.12 4.20 -1.17
N PHE A 53 -8.06 3.96 -2.09
CA PHE A 53 -7.74 3.81 -3.52
C PHE A 53 -7.24 5.10 -4.17
N THR A 54 -7.75 6.25 -3.75
CA THR A 54 -7.34 7.56 -4.29
C THR A 54 -5.84 7.81 -4.03
N GLU A 55 -5.42 7.57 -2.79
CA GLU A 55 -4.03 7.68 -2.35
C GLU A 55 -3.14 6.63 -3.03
N ALA A 56 -3.66 5.40 -3.19
CA ALA A 56 -2.94 4.35 -3.89
C ALA A 56 -2.65 4.70 -5.35
N VAL A 57 -3.63 5.25 -6.08
CA VAL A 57 -3.45 5.67 -7.48
C VAL A 57 -2.47 6.84 -7.56
N ALA A 58 -2.55 7.80 -6.65
CA ALA A 58 -1.60 8.92 -6.60
C ALA A 58 -0.16 8.42 -6.40
N ASP A 59 0.05 7.50 -5.47
CA ASP A 59 1.35 6.88 -5.21
C ASP A 59 1.83 6.04 -6.39
N ALA A 60 0.95 5.26 -7.02
CA ALA A 60 1.28 4.47 -8.19
C ALA A 60 1.70 5.34 -9.37
N ASN A 61 1.00 6.45 -9.63
CA ASN A 61 1.39 7.43 -10.64
C ASN A 61 2.77 8.03 -10.33
N LYS A 62 3.02 8.43 -9.07
CA LYS A 62 4.32 8.98 -8.68
C LYS A 62 5.46 7.98 -8.87
N ALA A 63 5.22 6.70 -8.56
CA ALA A 63 6.19 5.63 -8.80
C ALA A 63 6.49 5.44 -10.29
N ILE A 64 5.47 5.54 -11.16
CA ILE A 64 5.63 5.47 -12.63
C ILE A 64 6.42 6.68 -13.13
N ASP A 65 6.12 7.89 -12.65
CA ASP A 65 6.82 9.11 -13.04
C ASP A 65 8.32 9.05 -12.69
N LEU A 66 8.64 8.47 -11.52
CA LEU A 66 10.02 8.32 -11.05
C LEU A 66 10.76 7.19 -11.75
N ASN A 67 10.10 6.06 -11.98
CA ASN A 67 10.65 4.93 -12.71
C ASN A 67 9.55 4.23 -13.52
N PRO A 68 9.45 4.56 -14.82
CA PRO A 68 8.48 3.97 -15.73
C PRO A 68 8.63 2.46 -15.94
N SER A 69 9.74 1.87 -15.49
CA SER A 69 10.03 0.42 -15.59
C SER A 69 9.39 -0.37 -14.44
N THR A 70 8.77 0.30 -13.46
CA THR A 70 8.23 -0.33 -12.26
C THR A 70 6.91 -1.04 -12.56
N SER A 71 6.98 -2.29 -13.04
CA SER A 71 5.80 -3.11 -13.37
C SER A 71 4.77 -3.19 -12.23
N LYS A 72 5.22 -3.27 -10.97
CA LYS A 72 4.37 -3.25 -9.78
C LYS A 72 3.52 -1.99 -9.66
N ALA A 73 4.02 -0.84 -10.12
CA ALA A 73 3.29 0.43 -10.03
C ALA A 73 2.11 0.46 -11.00
N TYR A 74 2.26 -0.07 -12.22
CA TYR A 74 1.13 -0.22 -13.15
C TYR A 74 0.06 -1.15 -12.62
N PHE A 75 0.46 -2.27 -12.01
CA PHE A 75 -0.49 -3.18 -11.36
C PHE A 75 -1.23 -2.54 -10.18
N ARG A 76 -0.62 -1.58 -9.49
CA ARG A 76 -1.24 -0.88 -8.34
C ARG A 76 -2.06 0.35 -8.74
N LYS A 77 -2.01 0.73 -10.02
CA LYS A 77 -2.76 1.87 -10.59
C LYS A 77 -4.16 1.45 -11.10
N GLY A 78 -4.29 0.23 -11.61
CA GLY A 78 -5.52 -0.32 -12.18
C GLY A 78 -6.09 -1.44 -11.32
#